data_AF-A0A425Y7C1-F1
#
_entry.id   AF-A0A425Y7C1-F1
#
_cell.length_a   1.000
_cell.length_b   1.000
_cell.length_c   1.000
_cell.angle_alpha   90.00
_cell.angle_beta   90.00
_cell.angle_gamma   90.00
#
_symmetry.space_group_name_H-M   'P 1'
#
loop_
_entity.id
_entity.type
_entity.pdbx_description
1 polymer ?
#
loop_
_entity_poly.entity_id
_entity_poly.type
_entity_poly.pdbx_seq_one_letter_code
_entity_poly.pdbx_strand_id
1 'polypeptide(L)'
;MNTKYKILFITFLCLTIGMSACKEEKKTLKNPKTTKKIVKAKTEQKKPTEKVVPKEVVKKAINKYFLISASFKSQANAKRMQSKLQQEGYDSRIIPAPNNFYRVSYKEFSNRTEAFKELRIARLTEGRESVWLHIKH
;
A
#
# COMPACT_ATOMS: atom_id res chain seq x y z
N MET A 1 11.48 46.15 -12.45
CA MET A 1 11.31 45.08 -13.46
C MET A 1 9.82 44.97 -13.79
N ASN A 2 9.43 45.47 -14.96
CA ASN A 2 8.04 45.82 -15.27
C ASN A 2 7.16 44.58 -15.44
N THR A 3 6.04 44.52 -14.72
CA THR A 3 5.06 43.41 -14.69
C THR A 3 4.56 42.98 -16.06
N LYS A 4 4.57 43.89 -17.04
CA LYS A 4 4.24 43.61 -18.44
C LYS A 4 5.23 42.63 -19.10
N TYR A 5 6.52 42.67 -18.76
CA TYR A 5 7.51 41.73 -19.30
C TYR A 5 7.43 40.35 -18.64
N LYS A 6 6.94 40.24 -17.39
CA LYS A 6 6.70 38.95 -16.75
C LYS A 6 5.55 38.18 -17.41
N ILE A 7 4.48 38.87 -17.80
CA ILE A 7 3.34 38.26 -18.49
C ILE A 7 3.74 37.85 -19.92
N LEU A 8 4.53 38.68 -20.61
CA LEU A 8 5.04 38.36 -21.96
C LEU A 8 5.99 37.15 -21.98
N PHE A 9 6.78 36.96 -20.92
CA PHE A 9 7.70 35.82 -20.79
C PHE A 9 6.98 34.48 -20.52
N ILE A 10 5.86 34.50 -19.79
CA ILE A 10 5.10 33.29 -19.43
C ILE A 10 4.32 32.75 -20.64
N THR A 11 3.88 33.61 -21.55
CA THR A 11 3.14 33.18 -22.76
C THR A 11 4.05 32.70 -23.90
N PHE A 12 5.31 33.13 -23.93
CA PHE A 12 6.27 32.70 -24.96
C PHE A 12 6.93 31.34 -24.66
N LEU A 13 6.88 30.89 -23.40
CA LEU A 13 7.43 29.60 -22.97
C LEU A 13 6.52 28.39 -23.32
N CYS A 14 5.25 28.63 -23.66
CA CYS A 14 4.26 27.57 -23.91
C CYS A 14 4.11 27.16 -25.39
N LEU A 15 4.91 27.70 -26.31
CA LEU A 15 4.72 27.49 -27.76
C LEU A 15 5.86 26.78 -28.52
N THR A 16 6.86 26.23 -27.82
CA THR A 16 7.92 25.44 -28.48
C THR A 16 8.28 24.20 -27.66
N ILE A 17 7.66 23.08 -28.01
CA ILE A 17 8.26 21.76 -28.28
C ILE A 17 7.07 20.82 -28.53
N GLY A 18 6.72 20.72 -29.81
CA GLY A 18 5.90 19.65 -30.33
C GLY A 18 6.71 18.36 -30.49
N MET A 19 5.98 17.25 -30.46
CA MET A 19 6.29 15.94 -31.05
C MET A 19 7.62 15.27 -30.64
N SER A 20 7.55 14.38 -29.65
CA SER A 20 8.46 13.22 -29.59
C SER A 20 7.64 11.94 -29.67
N ALA A 21 7.92 11.18 -30.72
CA ALA A 21 7.27 9.94 -31.11
C ALA A 21 7.33 8.88 -29.99
N CYS A 22 6.20 8.23 -29.73
CA CYS A 22 6.18 6.95 -29.04
C CYS A 22 6.91 5.92 -29.90
N LYS A 23 8.15 5.61 -29.53
CA LYS A 23 8.84 4.40 -29.98
C LYS A 23 8.76 3.39 -28.84
N GLU A 24 7.96 2.35 -29.06
CA GLU A 24 7.93 1.16 -28.20
C GLU A 24 9.35 0.58 -28.07
N GLU A 25 9.81 0.41 -26.83
CA GLU A 25 10.77 -0.62 -26.50
C GLU A 25 10.24 -1.45 -25.32
N LYS A 26 9.80 -2.66 -25.66
CA LYS A 26 9.73 -3.79 -24.74
C LYS A 26 11.13 -4.01 -24.14
N LYS A 27 11.25 -3.90 -22.82
CA LYS A 27 12.24 -4.68 -22.07
C LYS A 27 11.57 -5.54 -21.00
N THR A 28 11.66 -6.81 -21.30
CA THR A 28 11.27 -8.01 -20.58
C THR A 28 12.25 -8.35 -19.45
N LEU A 29 11.75 -9.15 -18.46
CA LEU A 29 12.49 -10.16 -17.66
C LEU A 29 13.38 -9.61 -16.51
N LYS A 30 13.37 -10.06 -15.24
CA LYS A 30 12.94 -11.34 -14.63
C LYS A 30 12.44 -11.18 -13.19
N ASN A 31 11.53 -12.07 -12.86
CA ASN A 31 10.94 -12.42 -11.58
C ASN A 31 11.91 -13.29 -10.74
N PRO A 32 11.81 -13.31 -9.40
CA PRO A 32 11.80 -14.60 -8.72
C PRO A 32 10.41 -14.90 -8.12
N LYS A 33 9.70 -15.76 -8.85
CA LYS A 33 8.50 -16.47 -8.41
C LYS A 33 8.91 -17.30 -7.21
N THR A 34 8.16 -17.23 -6.12
CA THR A 34 7.90 -18.46 -5.35
C THR A 34 6.40 -18.74 -5.42
N THR A 35 6.06 -19.50 -6.45
CA THR A 35 4.74 -20.06 -6.70
C THR A 35 4.56 -21.24 -5.76
N LYS A 36 3.38 -21.31 -5.15
CA LYS A 36 2.80 -22.53 -4.58
C LYS A 36 2.92 -23.68 -5.59
N LYS A 37 3.49 -24.81 -5.18
CA LYS A 37 3.30 -26.10 -5.84
C LYS A 37 2.75 -27.08 -4.80
N ILE A 38 1.50 -27.49 -5.03
CA ILE A 38 0.91 -28.71 -4.48
C ILE A 38 1.06 -29.76 -5.59
N VAL A 39 1.65 -30.92 -5.32
CA VAL A 39 1.24 -32.29 -5.74
C VAL A 39 2.25 -33.33 -5.19
N LYS A 40 1.75 -34.17 -4.27
CA LYS A 40 1.89 -35.63 -4.00
C LYS A 40 3.14 -36.47 -4.38
N ALA A 41 3.31 -37.52 -3.54
CA ALA A 41 4.14 -38.75 -3.62
C ALA A 41 5.62 -38.57 -3.20
N LYS A 42 6.02 -38.83 -1.95
CA LYS A 42 6.20 -40.13 -1.24
C LYS A 42 7.08 -41.14 -2.01
N THR A 43 8.36 -41.18 -1.63
CA THR A 43 9.11 -42.43 -1.42
C THR A 43 10.06 -42.16 -0.23
N GLU A 44 9.80 -42.87 0.87
CA GLU A 44 10.68 -43.09 2.02
C GLU A 44 12.06 -43.60 1.52
N GLN A 45 13.20 -43.32 2.16
CA GLN A 45 13.56 -43.91 3.45
C GLN A 45 14.92 -43.39 3.94
N LYS A 46 14.95 -42.72 5.10
CA LYS A 46 15.92 -42.93 6.21
C LYS A 46 15.65 -41.96 7.37
N LYS A 47 15.01 -42.48 8.43
CA LYS A 47 15.07 -42.03 9.86
C LYS A 47 16.51 -42.35 10.38
N PRO A 48 17.10 -41.75 11.45
CA PRO A 48 16.58 -41.04 12.65
C PRO A 48 17.22 -39.65 12.90
N THR A 49 16.69 -38.70 13.69
CA THR A 49 16.44 -38.78 15.14
C THR A 49 15.61 -37.57 15.56
N GLU A 50 14.64 -37.83 16.41
CA GLU A 50 13.57 -36.94 16.83
C GLU A 50 14.01 -36.08 18.03
N LYS A 51 14.12 -34.77 17.82
CA LYS A 51 13.97 -33.77 18.88
C LYS A 51 12.72 -32.96 18.56
N VAL A 52 11.62 -33.33 19.20
CA VAL A 52 10.35 -32.58 19.17
C VAL A 52 10.58 -31.25 19.88
N VAL A 53 10.92 -30.21 19.11
CA VAL A 53 10.72 -28.83 19.55
C VAL A 53 9.22 -28.58 19.40
N PRO A 54 8.47 -28.29 20.48
CA PRO A 54 7.07 -27.94 20.36
C PRO A 54 6.92 -26.81 19.33
N LYS A 55 6.18 -27.09 18.26
CA LYS A 55 5.86 -26.10 17.23
C LYS A 55 4.94 -25.09 17.90
N GLU A 56 5.54 -24.06 18.47
CA GLU A 56 4.84 -22.97 19.14
C GLU A 56 3.82 -22.42 18.14
N VAL A 57 2.54 -22.64 18.45
CA VAL A 57 1.43 -22.16 17.63
C VAL A 57 1.47 -20.65 17.75
N VAL A 58 2.14 -19.99 16.81
CA VAL A 58 2.17 -18.53 16.70
C VAL A 58 0.73 -18.07 16.56
N LYS A 59 0.12 -17.70 17.68
CA LYS A 59 -1.20 -17.08 17.72
C LYS A 59 -1.09 -15.83 16.84
N LYS A 60 -1.75 -15.86 15.69
CA LYS A 60 -1.76 -14.74 14.75
C LYS A 60 -2.26 -13.50 15.50
N ALA A 61 -1.37 -12.53 15.69
CA ALA A 61 -1.70 -11.32 16.41
C ALA A 61 -2.88 -10.62 15.71
N ILE A 62 -3.92 -10.31 16.48
CA ILE A 62 -5.10 -9.64 15.96
C ILE A 62 -4.77 -8.16 15.76
N ASN A 63 -4.89 -7.67 14.53
CA ASN A 63 -4.66 -6.27 14.21
C ASN A 63 -5.82 -5.41 14.73
N LYS A 64 -5.49 -4.41 15.56
CA LYS A 64 -6.44 -3.50 16.22
C LYS A 64 -6.29 -2.04 15.76
N TYR A 65 -5.15 -1.69 15.17
CA TYR A 65 -4.80 -0.32 14.84
C TYR A 65 -4.63 -0.18 13.33
N PHE A 66 -5.31 0.77 12.71
CA PHE A 66 -5.36 0.92 11.26
C PHE A 66 -5.05 2.36 10.87
N LEU A 67 -4.03 2.57 10.03
CA LEU A 67 -3.74 3.90 9.48
C LEU A 67 -4.60 4.15 8.25
N ILE A 68 -5.48 5.14 8.35
CA ILE A 68 -6.47 5.49 7.33
C ILE A 68 -5.93 6.62 6.45
N SER A 69 -5.94 6.43 5.14
CA SER A 69 -5.58 7.47 4.17
C SER A 69 -6.78 8.29 3.70
N ALA A 70 -7.96 7.67 3.61
CA ALA A 70 -9.17 8.32 3.11
C ALA A 70 -10.44 7.64 3.64
N SER A 71 -11.57 8.34 3.53
CA SER A 71 -12.90 7.82 3.87
C SER A 71 -13.90 8.31 2.84
N PHE A 72 -14.68 7.39 2.26
CA PHE A 72 -15.60 7.71 1.16
C PHE A 72 -17.03 7.32 1.50
N LYS A 73 -18.00 8.13 1.08
CA LYS A 73 -19.42 7.76 1.14
C LYS A 73 -19.76 6.67 0.11
N SER A 74 -19.10 6.69 -1.04
CA SER A 74 -19.26 5.68 -2.10
C SER A 74 -18.31 4.50 -1.90
N GLN A 75 -18.85 3.29 -1.83
CA GLN A 75 -18.06 2.06 -1.74
C GLN A 75 -17.19 1.85 -2.99
N ALA A 76 -17.66 2.25 -4.17
CA ALA A 76 -16.89 2.15 -5.40
C ALA A 76 -15.62 3.03 -5.34
N ASN A 77 -15.72 4.23 -4.77
CA ASN A 77 -14.56 5.12 -4.58
C ASN A 77 -13.57 4.51 -3.59
N ALA A 78 -14.06 3.92 -2.49
CA ALA A 78 -13.21 3.21 -1.53
C ALA A 78 -12.48 2.02 -2.15
N LYS A 79 -13.16 1.22 -2.98
CA LYS A 79 -12.54 0.11 -3.73
C LYS A 79 -11.45 0.59 -4.68
N ARG A 80 -11.69 1.68 -5.43
CA ARG A 80 -10.65 2.25 -6.32
C ARG A 80 -9.41 2.70 -5.54
N MET A 81 -9.61 3.37 -4.40
CA MET A 81 -8.49 3.77 -3.53
C MET A 81 -7.75 2.55 -2.95
N GLN A 82 -8.47 1.53 -2.49
CA GLN A 82 -7.87 0.30 -2.00
C GLN A 82 -7.02 -0.38 -3.08
N SER A 83 -7.55 -0.52 -4.30
CA SER A 83 -6.81 -1.11 -5.42
C SER A 83 -5.56 -0.31 -5.77
N LYS A 84 -5.63 1.03 -5.75
CA LYS A 84 -4.46 1.89 -5.95
C LYS A 84 -3.39 1.62 -4.89
N LEU A 85 -3.75 1.61 -3.61
CA LEU A 85 -2.81 1.32 -2.52
C LEU A 85 -2.22 -0.09 -2.62
N GLN A 86 -3.01 -1.08 -3.03
CA GLN A 86 -2.50 -2.44 -3.24
C GLN A 86 -1.52 -2.52 -4.42
N GLN A 87 -1.76 -1.77 -5.50
CA GLN A 87 -0.81 -1.64 -6.61
C GLN A 87 0.49 -0.95 -6.18
N GLU A 88 0.42 -0.02 -5.25
CA GLU A 88 1.58 0.62 -4.61
C GLU A 88 2.28 -0.28 -3.57
N GLY A 89 1.76 -1.48 -3.29
CA GLY A 89 2.37 -2.47 -2.41
C GLY A 89 1.90 -2.43 -0.94
N TYR A 90 0.84 -1.69 -0.63
CA TYR A 90 0.27 -1.64 0.72
C TYR A 90 -0.76 -2.77 0.97
N ASP A 91 -0.81 -3.29 2.19
CA ASP A 91 -1.89 -4.21 2.64
C ASP A 91 -3.16 -3.41 2.99
N SER A 92 -3.79 -2.84 1.96
CA SER A 92 -4.92 -1.93 2.12
C SER A 92 -6.24 -2.67 2.39
N ARG A 93 -7.03 -2.15 3.34
CA ARG A 93 -8.35 -2.68 3.71
C ARG A 93 -9.41 -1.60 3.76
N ILE A 94 -10.64 -2.00 3.48
CA ILE A 94 -11.82 -1.16 3.65
C ILE A 94 -12.47 -1.49 5.00
N ILE A 95 -12.72 -0.46 5.81
CA ILE A 95 -13.34 -0.56 7.13
C ILE A 95 -14.63 0.26 7.11
N PRO A 96 -15.81 -0.37 7.19
CA PRO A 96 -17.07 0.33 7.33
C PRO A 96 -17.11 1.17 8.60
N ALA A 97 -17.62 2.39 8.48
CA ALA A 97 -17.84 3.31 9.59
C ALA A 97 -19.34 3.38 9.93
N PRO A 98 -19.72 3.65 11.20
CA PRO A 98 -21.13 3.74 11.61
C PRO A 98 -21.94 4.81 10.86
N ASN A 99 -21.28 5.82 10.30
CA ASN A 99 -21.90 6.91 9.55
C ASN A 99 -22.11 6.60 8.06
N ASN A 100 -22.10 5.32 7.65
CA ASN A 100 -22.20 4.88 6.25
C ASN A 100 -21.06 5.37 5.35
N PHE A 101 -19.88 5.60 5.93
CA PHE A 101 -18.64 5.82 5.17
C PHE A 101 -17.78 4.56 5.15
N TYR A 102 -16.92 4.48 4.16
CA TYR A 102 -15.95 3.42 3.95
C TYR A 102 -14.54 4.00 4.12
N ARG A 103 -13.91 3.72 5.27
CA ARG A 103 -12.53 4.11 5.55
C ARG A 103 -11.59 3.18 4.81
N VAL A 104 -10.51 3.70 4.25
CA VAL A 104 -9.49 2.92 3.55
C VAL A 104 -8.19 2.99 4.32
N SER A 105 -7.78 1.88 4.91
CA SER A 105 -6.47 1.75 5.56
C SER A 105 -5.39 1.37 4.56
N TYR A 106 -4.15 1.77 4.80
CA TYR A 106 -2.99 1.31 4.02
C TYR A 106 -1.98 0.51 4.86
N LYS A 107 -2.06 0.60 6.19
CA LYS A 107 -1.30 -0.23 7.14
C LYS A 107 -2.16 -0.64 8.31
N GLU A 108 -1.84 -1.80 8.88
CA GLU A 108 -2.48 -2.35 10.08
C GLU A 108 -1.43 -2.84 11.08
N PHE A 109 -1.74 -2.70 12.37
CA PHE A 109 -0.84 -3.03 13.47
C PHE A 109 -1.59 -3.74 14.59
N SER A 110 -0.91 -4.68 15.24
CA SER A 110 -1.36 -5.30 16.48
C SER A 110 -0.85 -4.55 17.72
N ASN A 111 0.28 -3.84 17.60
CA ASN A 111 0.90 -3.09 18.69
C ASN A 111 0.53 -1.60 18.64
N ARG A 112 0.09 -1.04 19.78
CA ARG A 112 -0.28 0.38 19.91
C ARG A 112 0.90 1.32 19.64
N THR A 113 2.03 1.06 20.29
CA THR A 113 3.22 1.92 20.23
C THR A 113 3.75 2.02 18.81
N GLU A 114 3.79 0.90 18.09
CA GLU A 114 4.19 0.86 16.69
C GLU A 114 3.24 1.68 15.80
N ALA A 115 1.93 1.53 16.00
CA ALA A 115 0.92 2.27 15.24
C ALA A 115 1.04 3.79 15.41
N PHE A 116 1.27 4.27 16.63
CA PHE A 116 1.45 5.71 16.89
C PHE A 116 2.79 6.24 16.40
N LYS A 117 3.86 5.43 16.45
CA LYS A 117 5.15 5.77 15.83
C LYS A 117 4.98 5.95 14.33
N GLU A 118 4.32 5.01 13.67
CA GLU A 118 4.10 5.10 12.23
C GLU A 118 3.16 6.26 11.86
N LEU A 119 2.12 6.53 12.65
CA LEU A 119 1.25 7.70 12.47
C LEU A 119 2.06 9.01 12.44
N ARG A 120 3.01 9.15 13.38
CA ARG A 120 3.88 10.34 13.44
C ARG A 120 4.73 10.47 12.18
N ILE A 121 5.33 9.38 11.72
CA ILE A 121 6.15 9.36 10.50
C ILE A 121 5.28 9.70 9.28
N ALA A 122 4.10 9.09 9.17
CA ALA A 122 3.19 9.31 8.06
C ALA A 122 2.79 10.78 7.92
N ARG A 123 2.50 11.47 9.03
CA ARG A 123 2.11 12.89 9.01
C ARG A 123 3.23 13.86 8.68
N LEU A 124 4.49 13.42 8.81
CA LEU A 124 5.67 14.18 8.38
C LEU A 124 6.04 13.89 6.91
N THR A 125 5.39 12.90 6.29
CA THR A 125 5.62 12.54 4.90
C THR A 125 4.71 13.38 4.00
N GLU A 126 5.28 14.00 2.98
CA GLU A 126 4.54 14.80 2.01
C GLU A 126 3.40 14.01 1.36
N GLY A 127 2.21 14.60 1.34
CA GLY A 127 0.98 14.00 0.80
C GLY A 127 0.30 12.98 1.71
N ARG A 128 0.75 12.83 2.96
CA ARG A 128 0.15 11.94 3.99
C ARG A 128 -0.14 12.62 5.32
N GLU A 129 -0.16 13.96 5.33
CA GLU A 129 -0.40 14.80 6.51
C GLU A 129 -1.78 14.55 7.12
N SER A 130 -2.76 14.20 6.28
CA SER A 130 -4.14 13.96 6.68
C SER A 130 -4.41 12.56 7.24
N VAL A 131 -3.40 11.68 7.32
CA VAL A 131 -3.57 10.32 7.85
C VAL A 131 -4.02 10.35 9.32
N TRP A 132 -4.94 9.46 9.67
CA TRP A 132 -5.38 9.25 11.05
C TRP A 132 -5.42 7.78 11.43
N LEU A 133 -5.40 7.51 12.73
CA LEU A 133 -5.45 6.17 13.28
C LEU A 133 -6.88 5.79 13.65
N HIS A 134 -7.34 4.64 13.17
CA HIS A 134 -8.57 4.00 13.63
C HIS A 134 -8.23 2.82 14.55
N ILE A 135 -8.85 2.81 15.73
CA ILE A 135 -8.74 1.72 16.71
C ILE A 135 -10.02 0.89 16.63
N LYS A 136 -9.87 -0.40 16.34
CA LYS A 136 -10.98 -1.36 16.34
C LYS A 136 -11.20 -1.87 17.76
N HIS A 137 -12.41 -1.64 18.26
CA HIS A 137 -12.89 -2.16 19.54
C HIS A 137 -13.45 -3.57 19.38
#